data_AF-A0A7J3GWR3-F1
#
_entry.id   AF-A0A7J3GWR3-F1
#
_cell.length_a   1.000
_cell.length_b   1.000
_cell.length_c   1.000
_cell.angle_alpha   90.00
_cell.angle_beta   90.00
_cell.angle_gamma   90.00
#
_symmetry.space_group_name_H-M   'P 1'
#
loop_
_entity.id
_entity.type
_entity.pdbx_description
1 polymer ?
#
loop_
_entity_poly.entity_id
_entity_poly.type
_entity_poly.pdbx_seq_one_letter_code
_entity_poly.pdbx_strand_id
1 'polypeptide(L)' 'GREGRIAFWGSSFVTDAFGNVLCRMGVDEEGVAVRRVDLRRSQQVREGWGFIRCRRPELYRSVIG' A
#
# COMPACT_ATOMS: atom_id res chain seq x y z
N GLY A 1 -3.37 8.09 -18.89
CA GLY A 1 -3.69 7.16 -20.02
C GLY A 1 -5.16 7.24 -20.40
N ARG A 2 -5.56 7.08 -21.68
CA ARG A 2 -6.97 7.20 -22.12
C ARG A 2 -7.36 6.11 -23.11
N GLU A 3 -8.47 5.42 -22.84
CA GLU A 3 -9.07 4.41 -23.72
C GLU A 3 -10.54 4.76 -23.98
N GLY A 4 -10.84 5.24 -25.19
CA GLY A 4 -12.17 5.75 -25.52
C GLY A 4 -12.60 6.90 -24.58
N ARG A 5 -13.64 6.64 -23.78
CA ARG A 5 -14.18 7.57 -22.77
C ARG A 5 -13.59 7.38 -21.37
N ILE A 6 -12.73 6.39 -21.16
CA ILE A 6 -12.13 6.05 -19.87
C ILE A 6 -10.77 6.74 -19.74
N ALA A 7 -10.54 7.39 -18.60
CA ALA A 7 -9.24 7.94 -18.23
C ALA A 7 -8.62 7.12 -17.09
N PHE A 8 -7.40 6.65 -17.31
CA PHE A 8 -6.55 5.98 -16.32
C PHE A 8 -5.58 6.98 -15.71
N TRP A 9 -5.49 6.97 -14.38
CA TRP A 9 -4.87 8.03 -13.57
C TRP A 9 -3.39 7.72 -13.23
N GLY A 10 -2.88 6.59 -13.74
CA GLY A 10 -1.50 6.15 -13.56
C GLY A 10 -1.10 6.13 -12.08
N SER A 11 0.03 6.76 -11.77
CA SER A 11 0.51 6.97 -10.40
C SER A 11 0.83 5.69 -9.60
N SER A 12 1.11 4.57 -10.27
CA SER A 12 1.54 3.33 -9.63
C SER A 12 2.71 3.57 -8.69
N PHE A 13 2.69 2.97 -7.49
CA PHE A 13 3.71 3.21 -6.47
C PHE A 13 3.93 2.00 -5.55
N VAL A 14 5.06 2.01 -4.85
CA VAL A 14 5.40 1.04 -3.78
C VAL A 14 5.61 1.83 -2.49
N THR A 15 5.11 1.30 -1.37
CA THR A 15 5.24 1.93 -0.04
C THR A 15 5.70 0.93 1.01
N ASP A 16 6.26 1.42 2.12
CA ASP A 16 6.58 0.62 3.30
C ASP A 16 5.43 0.57 4.32
N ALA A 17 5.64 -0.17 5.42
CA ALA A 17 4.63 -0.34 6.47
C ALA A 17 4.32 0.95 7.26
N PHE A 18 5.09 2.02 7.07
CA PHE A 18 4.90 3.33 7.68
C PHE A 18 4.28 4.34 6.69
N GLY A 19 3.98 3.91 5.46
CA GLY A 19 3.40 4.76 4.43
C GLY A 19 4.44 5.53 3.61
N ASN A 20 5.74 5.30 3.80
CA ASN A 20 6.76 5.98 3.00
C ASN A 20 6.74 5.47 1.56
N VAL A 21 6.60 6.37 0.59
CA VAL A 21 6.64 6.02 -0.84
C VAL A 21 8.08 5.71 -1.26
N LEU A 22 8.34 4.46 -1.63
CA LEU A 22 9.65 3.92 -2.03
C LEU A 22 9.95 4.09 -3.52
N CYS A 23 8.90 4.12 -4.35
CA CYS A 23 8.93 4.57 -5.73
C CYS A 23 7.52 4.94 -6.19
N ARG A 24 7.42 5.80 -7.19
CA ARG A 24 6.16 6.20 -7.82
C ARG A 24 6.41 6.52 -9.29
N MET A 25 5.50 6.08 -10.15
CA MET A 25 5.45 6.50 -11.54
C MET A 25 4.59 7.77 -11.68
N GLY A 26 4.85 8.56 -12.72
CA GLY A 26 4.02 9.68 -13.11
C GLY A 26 2.58 9.27 -13.49
N VAL A 27 1.69 10.26 -13.56
CA VAL A 27 0.29 10.07 -13.98
C VAL A 27 0.20 9.61 -15.44
N ASP A 28 1.07 10.15 -16.30
CA ASP A 28 1.13 9.85 -17.73
C ASP A 28 2.45 9.17 -18.14
N GLU A 29 3.19 8.63 -17.16
CA GLU A 29 4.45 7.93 -17.41
C GLU A 29 4.17 6.49 -17.89
N GLU A 30 4.63 6.16 -19.08
CA GLU A 30 4.71 4.79 -19.56
C GLU A 30 6.02 4.14 -19.08
N GLY A 31 5.92 2.94 -18.49
CA GLY A 31 7.11 2.23 -18.03
C GLY A 31 6.81 1.21 -16.93
N VAL A 32 7.88 0.83 -16.23
CA VAL A 32 7.83 -0.12 -15.11
C VAL A 32 8.71 0.38 -13.97
N ALA A 33 8.14 0.57 -12.78
CA ALA A 33 8.90 0.83 -11.58
C ALA A 33 9.30 -0.48 -10.88
N VAL A 34 10.60 -0.69 -10.66
CA VAL A 34 11.12 -1.89 -9.98
C VAL A 34 11.76 -1.49 -8.64
N ARG A 35 11.36 -2.16 -7.56
CA ARG A 35 11.93 -2.00 -6.22
C ARG A 35 12.16 -3.34 -5.53
N ARG A 36 13.34 -3.47 -4.92
CA ARG A 36 13.65 -4.58 -4.02
C ARG A 36 12.98 -4.34 -2.67
N VAL A 37 12.25 -5.33 -2.17
CA VAL A 37 11.57 -5.28 -0.87
C VAL A 37 12.11 -6.38 0.02
N ASP A 38 12.54 -6.02 1.23
CA ASP A 38 12.89 -7.01 2.26
C ASP A 38 11.66 -7.35 3.11
N LEU A 39 11.15 -8.56 2.93
CA LEU A 39 9.97 -9.06 3.64
C LEU A 39 10.20 -9.24 5.14
N ARG A 40 11.46 -9.39 5.57
CA ARG A 40 11.80 -9.53 7.00
C ARG A 40 11.47 -8.25 7.76
N ARG A 41 11.60 -7.09 7.11
CA ARG A 41 11.24 -5.80 7.72
C ARG A 41 9.74 -5.71 8.02
N SER A 42 8.88 -6.21 7.14
CA SER A 42 7.44 -6.26 7.41
C SER A 42 7.10 -7.17 8.59
N GLN A 43 7.81 -8.30 8.73
CA GLN A 43 7.64 -9.18 9.88
C GLN A 43 8.03 -8.47 11.19
N GLN A 44 9.21 -7.84 11.23
CA GLN A 44 9.67 -7.08 12.39
C GLN A 44 8.69 -5.98 12.80
N VAL A 45 8.14 -5.22 11.83
CA VAL A 45 7.14 -4.18 12.11
C VAL A 45 5.88 -4.78 12.71
N ARG A 46 5.36 -5.90 12.18
CA ARG A 46 4.16 -6.56 12.73
C ARG A 46 4.39 -7.06 14.16
N GLU A 47 5.54 -7.67 14.41
CA GLU A 47 5.88 -8.23 15.73
C GLU A 47 6.10 -7.12 16.77
N GLY A 48 6.87 -6.10 16.40
CA GLY A 48 7.26 -4.98 17.26
C GLY A 48 6.11 -4.04 17.58
N TRP A 49 5.28 -3.70 16.59
CA TRP A 49 4.16 -2.79 16.84
C TRP A 49 3.02 -3.47 17.60
N GLY A 50 2.87 -4.79 17.44
CA GLY A 50 1.83 -5.56 18.11
C GLY A 50 0.39 -5.22 17.71
N PHE A 51 0.21 -4.35 16.71
CA PHE A 51 -1.09 -3.82 16.31
C PHE A 51 -2.14 -4.93 16.15
N ILE A 52 -1.81 -6.00 15.41
CA ILE A 52 -2.73 -7.12 15.16
C ILE A 52 -3.17 -7.80 16.47
N ARG A 53 -2.27 -7.94 17.46
CA ARG A 53 -2.59 -8.52 18.78
C ARG A 53 -3.44 -7.59 19.64
N CYS A 54 -3.26 -6.27 19.48
CA CYS A 54 -3.95 -5.25 20.25
C CYS A 54 -5.30 -4.82 19.64
N ARG A 55 -5.65 -5.32 18.46
CA ARG A 55 -6.98 -5.07 17.87
C ARG A 55 -8.07 -5.61 18.81
N ARG A 56 -9.23 -4.95 18.80
CA ARG A 56 -10.45 -5.35 19.50
C ARG A 56 -11.57 -5.54 18.48
N PRO A 57 -11.54 -6.62 17.67
CA PRO A 57 -12.47 -6.82 16.56
C PRO A 57 -13.95 -6.71 16.95
N GLU A 58 -14.27 -7.08 18.19
CA GLU A 58 -15.62 -6.99 18.76
C GLU A 58 -16.18 -5.56 18.79
N LEU A 59 -15.32 -4.54 18.81
CA LEU A 59 -15.71 -3.12 18.83
C LEU A 59 -15.98 -2.57 17.41
N TYR A 60 -15.64 -3.31 16.35
CA TYR A 60 -15.76 -2.83 14.96
C TYR A 60 -17.12 -3.16 14.34
N ARG A 61 -18.14 -3.48 15.15
CA ARG A 61 -19.48 -3.87 14.68
C ARG A 61 -20.07 -2.87 13.68
N SER A 62 -19.91 -1.56 13.92
CA SER A 62 -20.40 -0.51 13.02
C SER A 62 -19.75 -0.50 11.63
N VAL A 63 -18.58 -1.13 11.47
CA VAL A 63 -17.85 -1.22 10.19
C VAL A 63 -18.20 -2.52 9.45
N ILE A 64 -18.75 -3.53 10.15
CA ILE A 64 -19.00 -4.87 9.60
C ILE A 64 -20.45 -5.04 9.11
N GLY A 65 -21.38 -4.15 9.49
CA GLY A 65 -22.81 -4.23 9.14
C GLY A 65 -23.64 -4.91 10.21
#